data_AF-A0A7X2NPZ2-F1
#
_entry.id   AF-A0A7X2NPZ2-F1
#
_cell.length_a   1.000
_cell.length_b   1.000
_cell.length_c   1.000
_cell.angle_alpha   90.00
_cell.angle_beta   90.00
_cell.angle_gamma   90.00
#
_symmetry.space_group_name_H-M   'P 1'
#
loop_
_entity.id
_entity.type
_entity.pdbx_description
1 polymer ?
#
loop_
_entity_poly.entity_id
_entity_poly.type
_entity_poly.pdbx_seq_one_letter_code
_entity_poly.pdbx_strand_id
1 'polypeptide(L)'
;MKKRALSFVLSLLIAVTLLGNMMPVYAEETEQPVITTEEMGNEVTEDEMDRGTPSDAERTAGAAEEPAEEAEDSEATASEATRNVATASEAVASVSKEWIVLEKVPANQSDIENEAVIENPSFADMLRMPNGKKVDVKKYKPDPDEGRYTFAIMVLDKLDGQSKESFNKKYNKKWYFTFSLPKDRSNMNVNVNLVDANTDQVLETQEIIPNSNEIIFDNIQKLVGQEEKDKDYLYPFTYSETTNQNGIVTRNIRSTVENGNAVSTYVKMTIEPSIQGTVVNSINIIVPNEIDQNTYYEVVDYNQYKNYLTGKGTYYSQRTGNENDLSVYVQRGYEGQKFHAAGTAEYDKYELVESADKNKTAEGILAKKYVPDTVTRTGVVRYAKRL
;
A
#
# COMPACT_ATOMS: atom_id res chain seq x y z
N MET A 1 63.00 -8.31 -41.64
CA MET A 1 64.34 -8.21 -41.03
C MET A 1 64.34 -7.11 -39.98
N LYS A 2 64.72 -7.45 -38.75
CA LYS A 2 65.39 -6.65 -37.69
C LYS A 2 64.97 -5.16 -37.53
N LYS A 3 64.30 -4.84 -36.41
CA LYS A 3 64.87 -4.22 -35.16
C LYS A 3 64.88 -2.69 -35.26
N ARG A 4 64.36 -1.88 -34.32
CA ARG A 4 64.59 -1.73 -32.86
C ARG A 4 63.71 -0.52 -32.46
N ALA A 5 63.20 -0.32 -31.24
CA ALA A 5 63.95 -0.19 -30.00
C ALA A 5 63.00 -0.06 -28.79
N LEU A 6 63.41 -0.68 -27.68
CA LEU A 6 63.28 -0.23 -26.27
C LEU A 6 61.84 -0.07 -25.70
N SER A 7 61.51 -0.55 -24.51
CA SER A 7 62.35 -0.69 -23.32
C SER A 7 61.77 -1.71 -22.33
N PHE A 8 62.65 -2.58 -21.86
CA PHE A 8 62.77 -3.23 -20.55
C PHE A 8 61.50 -3.77 -19.84
N VAL A 9 61.30 -5.09 -19.71
CA VAL A 9 62.08 -6.06 -18.89
C VAL A 9 62.02 -5.59 -17.42
N LEU A 10 61.46 -6.29 -16.44
CA LEU A 10 61.22 -7.73 -16.26
C LEU A 10 60.83 -7.92 -14.79
N SER A 11 59.90 -8.84 -14.55
CA SER A 11 59.72 -9.56 -13.28
C SER A 11 59.30 -8.72 -12.06
N LEU A 12 58.53 -9.22 -11.11
CA LEU A 12 58.52 -10.58 -10.60
C LEU A 12 57.20 -10.81 -9.87
N LEU A 13 56.64 -11.99 -10.08
CA LEU A 13 55.66 -12.64 -9.23
C LEU A 13 56.28 -12.94 -7.84
N ILE A 14 55.44 -12.89 -6.78
CA ILE A 14 55.56 -13.63 -5.50
C ILE A 14 56.06 -12.85 -4.24
N ALA A 15 55.21 -12.97 -3.20
CA ALA A 15 55.37 -12.69 -1.77
C ALA A 15 55.41 -11.19 -1.39
N VAL A 16 54.56 -10.69 -0.48
CA VAL A 16 54.61 -10.94 0.97
C VAL A 16 53.23 -10.75 1.63
N THR A 17 52.88 -11.69 2.52
CA THR A 17 51.83 -11.62 3.55
C THR A 17 52.27 -10.77 4.77
N LEU A 18 51.37 -9.95 5.35
CA LEU A 18 51.07 -9.79 6.81
C LEU A 18 50.62 -8.36 7.22
N LEU A 19 49.46 -8.34 7.91
CA LEU A 19 48.99 -7.45 8.99
C LEU A 19 48.91 -5.92 8.80
N GLY A 20 47.71 -5.38 9.02
CA GLY A 20 47.53 -3.99 9.48
C GLY A 20 46.17 -3.38 9.15
N ASN A 21 45.28 -3.32 10.14
CA ASN A 21 44.03 -2.56 10.16
C ASN A 21 44.09 -1.22 9.42
N MET A 22 43.18 -0.98 8.47
CA MET A 22 42.60 0.34 8.21
C MET A 22 41.20 0.16 7.61
N MET A 23 40.22 0.83 8.20
CA MET A 23 38.82 0.91 7.77
C MET A 23 38.72 1.42 6.32
N PRO A 24 37.78 0.91 5.49
CA PRO A 24 37.30 1.67 4.35
C PRO A 24 36.07 2.47 4.75
N VAL A 25 36.30 3.79 4.78
CA VAL A 25 35.31 4.87 4.74
C VAL A 25 34.31 4.62 3.60
N TYR A 26 33.04 4.85 3.91
CA TYR A 26 31.92 4.90 2.97
C TYR A 26 32.24 5.83 1.79
N ALA A 27 32.23 5.29 0.57
CA ALA A 27 32.04 6.09 -0.64
C ALA A 27 30.59 5.84 -1.08
N GLU A 28 29.74 6.82 -0.77
CA GLU A 28 28.35 6.91 -1.20
C GLU A 28 28.36 7.62 -2.56
N GLU A 29 28.14 6.88 -3.65
CA GLU A 29 28.04 7.44 -4.99
C GLU A 29 26.55 7.71 -5.28
N THR A 30 26.07 8.85 -4.81
CA THR A 30 24.78 9.42 -5.25
C THR A 30 25.01 10.33 -6.45
N GLU A 31 24.81 9.81 -7.66
CA GLU A 31 24.52 10.66 -8.82
C GLU A 31 23.01 10.62 -9.09
N GLN A 32 22.30 11.59 -8.49
CA GLN A 32 20.99 12.04 -8.99
C GLN A 32 21.24 13.28 -9.87
N PRO A 33 20.63 13.40 -11.06
CA PRO A 33 20.78 14.59 -11.87
C PRO A 33 20.03 15.77 -11.26
N VAL A 34 20.76 16.88 -11.15
CA VAL A 34 20.36 18.21 -10.66
C VAL A 34 19.22 18.80 -11.48
N ILE A 35 18.13 19.21 -10.81
CA ILE A 35 17.14 20.16 -11.35
C ILE A 35 17.32 21.49 -10.61
N THR A 36 17.82 22.49 -11.32
CA THR A 36 17.89 23.88 -10.89
C THR A 36 16.50 24.49 -10.84
N THR A 37 16.09 25.02 -9.67
CA THR A 37 14.87 25.83 -9.53
C THR A 37 15.27 27.17 -8.92
N GLU A 38 15.03 28.26 -9.65
CA GLU A 38 15.18 29.62 -9.16
C GLU A 38 14.00 29.99 -8.24
N GLU A 39 14.30 30.60 -7.09
CA GLU A 39 13.34 31.17 -6.16
C GLU A 39 12.63 32.39 -6.75
N MET A 40 11.31 32.45 -6.61
CA MET A 40 10.62 33.70 -6.32
C MET A 40 9.58 33.44 -5.24
N GLY A 41 9.77 34.11 -4.09
CA GLY A 41 8.84 34.10 -2.98
C GLY A 41 7.57 34.91 -3.26
N ASN A 42 6.51 34.56 -2.54
CA ASN A 42 5.61 35.55 -1.98
C ASN A 42 4.84 34.94 -0.81
N GLU A 43 5.04 35.55 0.35
CA GLU A 43 4.19 35.57 1.54
C GLU A 43 2.86 36.24 1.20
N VAL A 44 1.73 35.79 1.79
CA VAL A 44 0.64 36.60 2.36
C VAL A 44 -0.36 35.68 3.09
N THR A 45 -0.92 36.28 4.14
CA THR A 45 -1.61 35.91 5.37
C THR A 45 -3.03 35.33 5.31
N GLU A 46 -3.43 34.79 6.47
CA GLU A 46 -4.77 34.71 7.11
C GLU A 46 -5.72 35.86 6.69
N ASP A 47 -7.05 35.75 6.63
CA ASP A 47 -8.02 35.29 7.65
C ASP A 47 -9.45 35.30 7.04
N GLU A 48 -10.44 34.95 7.87
CA GLU A 48 -11.90 35.23 7.81
C GLU A 48 -12.88 34.12 7.40
N MET A 49 -13.47 33.53 8.47
CA MET A 49 -14.83 33.01 8.54
C MET A 49 -15.86 34.05 8.08
N ASP A 50 -16.80 33.63 7.21
CA ASP A 50 -18.09 34.30 7.09
C ASP A 50 -19.25 33.31 7.14
N ARG A 51 -20.24 33.65 7.97
CA ARG A 51 -21.48 32.93 8.23
C ARG A 51 -22.56 33.50 7.31
N GLY A 52 -23.10 32.69 6.42
CA GLY A 52 -24.27 33.04 5.61
C GLY A 52 -25.39 32.01 5.74
N THR A 53 -26.40 32.32 6.55
CA THR A 53 -27.76 31.77 6.41
C THR A 53 -28.45 32.46 5.22
N PRO A 54 -29.37 31.78 4.52
CA PRO A 54 -30.67 32.43 4.33
C PRO A 54 -31.88 31.50 4.51
N SER A 55 -32.98 32.16 4.88
CA SER A 55 -34.31 31.63 5.18
C SER A 55 -35.16 31.36 3.93
N ASP A 56 -36.01 30.34 4.05
CA ASP A 56 -37.42 30.19 3.63
C ASP A 56 -38.00 30.90 2.39
N ALA A 57 -38.64 30.08 1.55
CA ALA A 57 -39.93 30.40 0.94
C ALA A 57 -40.81 29.13 0.77
N GLU A 58 -42.01 29.25 1.35
CA GLU A 58 -43.30 28.54 1.22
C GLU A 58 -43.66 27.81 -0.09
N ARG A 59 -44.65 26.90 -0.22
CA ARG A 59 -45.51 26.08 0.67
C ARG A 59 -46.52 25.33 -0.24
N THR A 60 -47.07 24.21 0.27
CA THR A 60 -48.43 23.64 0.04
C THR A 60 -48.58 22.52 -1.01
N ALA A 61 -49.28 21.39 -0.82
CA ALA A 61 -49.76 20.59 0.33
C ALA A 61 -50.35 19.27 -0.27
N GLY A 62 -50.46 18.20 0.52
CA GLY A 62 -51.25 17.02 0.15
C GLY A 62 -50.99 15.76 0.97
N ALA A 63 -51.66 15.67 2.12
CA ALA A 63 -51.91 14.50 3.01
C ALA A 63 -52.32 13.19 2.27
N ALA A 64 -52.33 11.98 2.84
CA ALA A 64 -51.87 11.32 4.06
C ALA A 64 -52.26 9.81 3.93
N GLU A 65 -51.80 8.99 4.89
CA GLU A 65 -52.39 7.72 5.36
C GLU A 65 -52.14 6.40 4.57
N GLU A 66 -51.22 5.60 5.13
CA GLU A 66 -51.32 4.13 5.39
C GLU A 66 -52.48 3.81 6.38
N PRO A 67 -52.84 2.55 6.77
CA PRO A 67 -52.15 1.24 6.64
C PRO A 67 -53.08 -0.01 6.38
N ALA A 68 -52.49 -1.21 6.54
CA ALA A 68 -53.08 -2.50 7.01
C ALA A 68 -53.72 -3.41 5.92
N GLU A 69 -53.74 -4.75 6.00
CA GLU A 69 -53.20 -5.81 6.87
C GLU A 69 -53.45 -7.19 6.19
N GLU A 70 -52.73 -8.22 6.66
CA GLU A 70 -53.09 -9.65 6.85
C GLU A 70 -53.56 -10.62 5.74
N ALA A 71 -52.92 -11.80 5.72
CA ALA A 71 -53.49 -13.11 6.12
C ALA A 71 -52.39 -14.20 5.95
N GLU A 72 -51.88 -14.82 7.04
CA GLU A 72 -52.28 -16.14 7.61
C GLU A 72 -52.04 -17.35 6.68
N ASP A 73 -51.65 -18.56 7.10
CA ASP A 73 -51.11 -19.19 8.32
C ASP A 73 -50.82 -20.66 7.94
N SER A 74 -50.09 -21.39 8.80
CA SER A 74 -50.19 -22.83 9.14
C SER A 74 -48.93 -23.70 9.04
N GLU A 75 -48.38 -23.94 10.24
CA GLU A 75 -48.06 -25.22 10.89
C GLU A 75 -46.97 -26.18 10.33
N ALA A 76 -45.90 -26.41 11.13
CA ALA A 76 -45.75 -27.62 12.00
C ALA A 76 -44.28 -28.03 12.26
N THR A 77 -43.85 -27.85 13.52
CA THR A 77 -43.07 -28.76 14.40
C THR A 77 -41.77 -29.46 13.92
N ALA A 78 -40.66 -28.95 14.48
CA ALA A 78 -39.61 -29.65 15.26
C ALA A 78 -38.84 -30.86 14.71
N SER A 79 -37.52 -30.66 14.50
CA SER A 79 -36.47 -31.58 14.94
C SER A 79 -35.12 -30.84 15.00
N GLU A 80 -34.51 -30.84 16.18
CA GLU A 80 -33.17 -30.33 16.45
C GLU A 80 -32.11 -30.99 15.55
N ALA A 81 -31.31 -30.15 14.89
CA ALA A 81 -29.94 -30.45 14.53
C ALA A 81 -29.22 -29.11 14.43
N THR A 82 -28.52 -28.72 15.48
CA THR A 82 -27.65 -27.53 15.54
C THR A 82 -26.50 -27.73 14.55
N ARG A 83 -26.75 -27.51 13.26
CA ARG A 83 -25.73 -27.13 12.29
C ARG A 83 -25.68 -25.62 12.34
N ASN A 84 -24.57 -25.08 12.85
CA ASN A 84 -24.19 -23.70 12.61
C ASN A 84 -24.10 -23.51 11.10
N VAL A 85 -25.19 -23.06 10.50
CA VAL A 85 -25.21 -22.51 9.16
C VAL A 85 -24.53 -21.15 9.32
N ALA A 86 -23.23 -21.12 9.05
CA ALA A 86 -22.55 -19.88 8.73
C ALA A 86 -23.30 -19.28 7.54
N THR A 87 -24.10 -18.26 7.81
CA THR A 87 -24.75 -17.46 6.78
C THR A 87 -23.64 -16.81 5.98
N ALA A 88 -23.46 -17.31 4.76
CA ALA A 88 -22.55 -16.74 3.78
C ALA A 88 -23.02 -15.31 3.45
N SER A 89 -22.40 -14.34 4.11
CA SER A 89 -22.46 -12.93 3.76
C SER A 89 -21.03 -12.42 3.77
N GLU A 90 -20.45 -12.30 2.58
CA GLU A 90 -19.26 -11.49 2.29
C GLU A 90 -18.00 -11.82 3.10
N ALA A 91 -17.51 -13.05 2.96
CA ALA A 91 -16.09 -13.32 3.16
C ALA A 91 -15.29 -12.74 1.98
N VAL A 92 -15.05 -11.43 2.00
CA VAL A 92 -13.89 -10.84 1.31
C VAL A 92 -12.64 -11.42 1.98
N ALA A 93 -12.11 -12.50 1.41
CA ALA A 93 -10.80 -13.06 1.75
C ALA A 93 -9.78 -11.91 1.78
N SER A 94 -9.15 -11.58 2.91
CA SER A 94 -7.93 -12.27 3.34
C SER A 94 -7.25 -11.77 4.63
N VAL A 95 -7.99 -11.14 5.54
CA VAL A 95 -7.34 -10.61 6.74
C VAL A 95 -7.11 -11.76 7.73
N SER A 96 -5.88 -12.24 7.91
CA SER A 96 -5.57 -13.04 9.09
C SER A 96 -5.60 -12.13 10.30
N LYS A 97 -6.53 -12.43 11.19
CA LYS A 97 -6.76 -11.80 12.47
C LYS A 97 -6.39 -12.81 13.55
N GLU A 98 -5.59 -12.40 14.52
CA GLU A 98 -5.12 -13.29 15.57
C GLU A 98 -5.04 -12.58 16.92
N TRP A 99 -5.55 -13.23 17.97
CA TRP A 99 -5.33 -12.80 19.35
C TRP A 99 -4.06 -13.42 19.90
N ILE A 100 -3.16 -12.59 20.39
CA ILE A 100 -2.09 -12.98 21.30
C ILE A 100 -2.58 -12.65 22.71
N VAL A 101 -3.12 -13.65 23.40
CA VAL A 101 -3.59 -13.51 24.79
C VAL A 101 -2.41 -13.65 25.73
N LEU A 102 -2.11 -12.60 26.49
CA LEU A 102 -0.98 -12.56 27.42
C LEU A 102 -1.44 -12.81 28.86
N GLU A 103 -2.53 -12.17 29.27
CA GLU A 103 -3.09 -12.31 30.62
C GLU A 103 -4.60 -12.60 30.61
N LYS A 104 -5.36 -11.92 29.74
CA LYS A 104 -6.83 -11.97 29.74
C LYS A 104 -7.44 -12.04 28.34
N VAL A 105 -8.53 -12.79 28.22
CA VAL A 105 -9.38 -12.85 27.04
C VAL A 105 -10.46 -11.77 27.17
N PRO A 106 -10.69 -10.91 26.14
CA PRO A 106 -11.79 -9.96 26.15
C PRO A 106 -13.15 -10.66 26.21
N ALA A 107 -14.14 -10.04 26.85
CA ALA A 107 -15.52 -10.55 26.87
C ALA A 107 -16.25 -10.34 25.53
N ASN A 108 -15.87 -9.31 24.77
CA ASN A 108 -16.51 -8.87 23.54
C ASN A 108 -15.64 -9.13 22.28
N GLN A 109 -14.93 -10.27 22.23
CA GLN A 109 -14.00 -10.58 21.14
C GLN A 109 -14.60 -10.43 19.73
N SER A 110 -15.81 -10.95 19.52
CA SER A 110 -16.45 -10.91 18.20
C SER A 110 -16.72 -9.47 17.73
N ASP A 111 -17.09 -8.58 18.64
CA ASP A 111 -17.35 -7.17 18.30
C ASP A 111 -16.06 -6.46 17.87
N ILE A 112 -14.97 -6.70 18.61
CA ILE A 112 -13.64 -6.18 18.30
C ILE A 112 -13.15 -6.68 16.93
N GLU A 113 -13.35 -7.97 16.66
CA GLU A 113 -12.95 -8.62 15.40
C GLU A 113 -13.74 -8.08 14.21
N ASN A 114 -15.01 -7.74 14.40
CA ASN A 114 -15.87 -7.17 13.37
C ASN A 114 -15.51 -5.72 13.04
N GLU A 115 -15.07 -4.92 14.02
CA GLU A 115 -14.58 -3.56 13.80
C GLU A 115 -13.23 -3.53 13.06
N ALA A 116 -12.37 -4.51 13.32
CA ALA A 116 -11.05 -4.60 12.69
C ALA A 116 -11.14 -4.86 11.18
N VAL A 117 -10.68 -3.93 10.35
CA VAL A 117 -10.73 -4.05 8.88
C VAL A 117 -9.36 -3.80 8.27
N ILE A 118 -9.01 -4.56 7.23
CA ILE A 118 -7.96 -4.21 6.28
C ILE A 118 -8.59 -4.18 4.89
N GLU A 119 -8.42 -3.06 4.19
CA GLU A 119 -9.04 -2.82 2.89
C GLU A 119 -8.03 -2.29 1.86
N ASN A 120 -8.32 -2.53 0.59
CA ASN A 120 -7.55 -1.95 -0.50
C ASN A 120 -7.77 -0.43 -0.54
N PRO A 121 -6.74 0.37 -0.86
CA PRO A 121 -6.91 1.80 -1.01
C PRO A 121 -7.80 2.10 -2.23
N SER A 122 -8.60 3.15 -2.14
CA SER A 122 -9.37 3.64 -3.29
C SER A 122 -8.45 4.12 -4.41
N PHE A 123 -8.95 4.01 -5.64
CA PHE A 123 -8.29 4.54 -6.83
C PHE A 123 -8.78 5.95 -7.07
N ALA A 124 -7.85 6.88 -7.29
CA ALA A 124 -8.19 8.26 -7.57
C ALA A 124 -8.71 8.37 -9.01
N ASP A 125 -9.74 9.19 -9.19
CA ASP A 125 -10.31 9.50 -10.50
C ASP A 125 -9.41 10.44 -11.32
N MET A 126 -8.63 11.26 -10.63
CA MET A 126 -7.78 12.29 -11.21
C MET A 126 -6.35 12.14 -10.72
N LEU A 127 -5.41 12.11 -11.65
CA LEU A 127 -3.97 12.10 -11.37
C LEU A 127 -3.40 13.51 -11.56
N ARG A 128 -2.69 14.02 -10.55
CA ARG A 128 -1.91 15.24 -10.66
C ARG A 128 -0.50 14.89 -11.11
N MET A 129 -0.17 15.30 -12.32
CA MET A 129 1.15 15.11 -12.92
C MET A 129 2.19 16.04 -12.26
N PRO A 130 3.50 15.72 -12.35
CA PRO A 130 4.56 16.59 -11.81
C PRO A 130 4.54 18.03 -12.36
N ASN A 131 4.12 18.21 -13.62
CA ASN A 131 3.94 19.52 -14.25
C ASN A 131 2.65 20.25 -13.81
N GLY A 132 1.94 19.74 -12.81
CA GLY A 132 0.69 20.32 -12.29
C GLY A 132 -0.57 19.97 -13.08
N LYS A 133 -0.45 19.40 -14.29
CA LYS A 133 -1.60 18.97 -15.11
C LYS A 133 -2.42 17.93 -14.36
N LYS A 134 -3.74 18.05 -14.42
CA LYS A 134 -4.66 17.01 -13.93
C LYS A 134 -5.12 16.15 -15.11
N VAL A 135 -5.07 14.84 -14.95
CA VAL A 135 -5.46 13.86 -15.97
C VAL A 135 -6.52 12.92 -15.41
N ASP A 136 -7.60 12.71 -16.15
CA ASP A 136 -8.59 11.69 -15.83
C ASP A 136 -7.98 10.30 -16.03
N VAL A 137 -8.02 9.50 -14.97
CA VAL A 137 -7.46 8.15 -14.91
C VAL A 137 -8.51 7.10 -14.55
N LYS A 138 -9.81 7.44 -14.52
CA LYS A 138 -10.92 6.53 -14.14
C LYS A 138 -10.97 5.23 -14.95
N LYS A 139 -10.52 5.30 -16.21
CA LYS A 139 -10.49 4.17 -17.14
C LYS A 139 -9.40 3.12 -16.82
N TYR A 140 -8.46 3.45 -15.93
CA TYR A 140 -7.41 2.52 -15.52
C TYR A 140 -7.82 1.89 -14.19
N LYS A 141 -8.35 0.68 -14.26
CA LYS A 141 -8.97 -0.01 -13.14
C LYS A 141 -7.98 -0.97 -12.47
N PRO A 142 -8.20 -1.30 -11.18
CA PRO A 142 -7.46 -2.39 -10.54
C PRO A 142 -7.71 -3.73 -11.25
N ASP A 143 -6.95 -4.75 -10.81
CA ASP A 143 -7.21 -6.14 -11.14
C ASP A 143 -8.69 -6.48 -10.84
N PRO A 144 -9.45 -7.04 -11.81
CA PRO A 144 -10.86 -7.38 -11.60
C PRO A 144 -11.06 -8.54 -10.61
N ASP A 145 -10.01 -9.32 -10.29
CA ASP A 145 -10.10 -10.36 -9.26
C ASP A 145 -10.10 -9.72 -7.86
N GLU A 146 -11.26 -9.75 -7.20
CA GLU A 146 -11.45 -9.22 -5.85
C GLU A 146 -10.61 -9.95 -4.80
N GLY A 147 -10.12 -11.16 -5.09
CA GLY A 147 -9.15 -11.90 -4.29
C GLY A 147 -7.72 -11.38 -4.40
N ARG A 148 -7.49 -10.24 -5.07
CA ARG A 148 -6.15 -9.67 -5.28
C ARG A 148 -6.04 -8.22 -4.84
N TYR A 149 -4.84 -7.87 -4.38
CA TYR A 149 -4.47 -6.52 -3.98
C TYR A 149 -3.64 -5.88 -5.09
N THR A 150 -4.25 -4.98 -5.87
CA THR A 150 -3.53 -4.17 -6.86
C THR A 150 -2.73 -3.06 -6.18
N PHE A 151 -1.41 -3.15 -6.27
CA PHE A 151 -0.48 -2.20 -5.65
C PHE A 151 0.15 -1.22 -6.66
N ALA A 152 0.13 -1.56 -7.95
CA ALA A 152 0.59 -0.65 -9.00
C ALA A 152 -0.26 -0.73 -10.27
N ILE A 153 -0.42 0.41 -10.93
CA ILE A 153 -1.02 0.53 -12.27
C ILE A 153 -0.10 1.38 -13.12
N MET A 154 0.23 0.88 -14.30
CA MET A 154 1.11 1.55 -15.26
C MET A 154 0.48 1.62 -16.64
N VAL A 155 0.47 2.81 -17.23
CA VAL A 155 -0.02 3.01 -18.59
C VAL A 155 1.13 3.01 -19.57
N LEU A 156 0.96 2.34 -20.72
CA LEU A 156 1.97 2.26 -21.78
C LEU A 156 1.96 3.51 -22.67
N ASP A 157 1.82 4.68 -22.04
CA ASP A 157 1.72 5.98 -22.67
C ASP A 157 2.24 7.11 -21.78
N LYS A 158 2.37 8.29 -22.36
CA LYS A 158 2.66 9.55 -21.67
C LYS A 158 1.39 10.30 -21.36
N LEU A 159 1.11 10.52 -20.08
CA LEU A 159 -0.07 11.32 -19.67
C LEU A 159 0.25 12.82 -19.51
N ASP A 160 1.54 13.18 -19.53
CA ASP A 160 2.02 14.56 -19.34
C ASP A 160 1.68 15.48 -20.53
N GLY A 161 1.31 14.90 -21.68
CA GLY A 161 0.98 15.60 -22.91
C GLY A 161 2.17 15.88 -23.84
N GLN A 162 3.35 15.36 -23.52
CA GLN A 162 4.53 15.50 -24.37
C GLN A 162 4.48 14.53 -25.56
N SER A 163 5.03 14.94 -26.71
CA SER A 163 4.81 14.29 -28.01
C SER A 163 5.67 13.06 -28.32
N LYS A 164 6.57 12.63 -27.41
CA LYS A 164 7.45 11.46 -27.66
C LYS A 164 6.59 10.22 -27.94
N GLU A 165 7.07 9.37 -28.83
CA GLU A 165 6.49 8.05 -29.12
C GLU A 165 6.35 7.21 -27.83
N SER A 166 5.26 6.46 -27.75
CA SER A 166 4.93 5.50 -26.68
C SER A 166 4.35 4.24 -27.32
N PHE A 167 4.24 3.14 -26.56
CA PHE A 167 3.64 1.92 -27.09
C PHE A 167 2.23 2.16 -27.62
N ASN A 168 1.38 2.79 -26.79
CA ASN A 168 -0.01 3.06 -27.13
C ASN A 168 -0.14 3.96 -28.37
N LYS A 169 0.73 4.96 -28.50
CA LYS A 169 0.75 5.83 -29.69
C LYS A 169 1.22 5.07 -30.93
N LYS A 170 2.30 4.30 -30.83
CA LYS A 170 2.92 3.58 -31.95
C LYS A 170 2.00 2.50 -32.52
N TYR A 171 1.39 1.69 -31.66
CA TYR A 171 0.56 0.56 -32.05
C TYR A 171 -0.95 0.85 -32.05
N ASN A 172 -1.31 2.13 -31.85
CA ASN A 172 -2.70 2.59 -31.77
C ASN A 172 -3.53 1.77 -30.75
N LYS A 173 -3.03 1.68 -29.52
CA LYS A 173 -3.62 0.95 -28.40
C LYS A 173 -3.93 1.89 -27.23
N LYS A 174 -4.65 1.38 -26.23
CA LYS A 174 -4.84 2.04 -24.94
C LYS A 174 -4.64 1.03 -23.81
N TRP A 175 -3.48 0.38 -23.83
CA TRP A 175 -3.16 -0.68 -22.90
C TRP A 175 -2.43 -0.17 -21.67
N TYR A 176 -2.61 -0.91 -20.58
CA TYR A 176 -1.97 -0.66 -19.30
C TYR A 176 -1.70 -1.99 -18.58
N PHE A 177 -0.75 -1.97 -17.65
CA PHE A 177 -0.48 -3.07 -16.73
C PHE A 177 -1.08 -2.81 -15.35
N THR A 178 -1.62 -3.86 -14.74
CA THR A 178 -1.89 -3.91 -13.30
C THR A 178 -0.96 -4.92 -12.65
N PHE A 179 -0.45 -4.60 -11.45
CA PHE A 179 0.38 -5.49 -10.65
C PHE A 179 -0.35 -5.79 -9.34
N SER A 180 -0.58 -7.07 -9.06
CA SER A 180 -1.38 -7.49 -7.92
C SER A 180 -0.79 -8.69 -7.17
N LEU A 181 -1.05 -8.74 -5.86
CA LEU A 181 -0.69 -9.85 -4.98
C LEU A 181 -1.96 -10.61 -4.57
N PRO A 182 -1.87 -11.92 -4.29
CA PRO A 182 -3.00 -12.66 -3.74
C PRO A 182 -3.31 -12.12 -2.35
N LYS A 183 -4.56 -11.69 -2.13
CA LYS A 183 -4.97 -11.08 -0.86
C LYS A 183 -4.70 -12.01 0.31
N ASP A 184 -4.96 -13.31 0.14
CA ASP A 184 -4.79 -14.37 1.15
C ASP A 184 -3.34 -14.54 1.63
N ARG A 185 -2.37 -13.91 0.96
CA ARG A 185 -0.93 -14.03 1.21
C ARG A 185 -0.44 -15.47 1.14
N SER A 186 -1.09 -16.30 0.32
CA SER A 186 -0.65 -17.67 0.06
C SER A 186 0.77 -17.73 -0.50
N ASN A 187 1.19 -16.69 -1.22
CA ASN A 187 2.52 -16.53 -1.79
C ASN A 187 2.79 -15.05 -2.17
N MET A 188 4.03 -14.75 -2.56
CA MET A 188 4.47 -13.42 -3.03
C MET A 188 4.58 -13.33 -4.56
N ASN A 189 3.95 -14.25 -5.31
CA ASN A 189 3.94 -14.17 -6.75
C ASN A 189 3.06 -12.99 -7.17
N VAL A 190 3.56 -12.22 -8.14
CA VAL A 190 2.83 -11.06 -8.63
C VAL A 190 2.08 -11.45 -9.89
N ASN A 191 0.78 -11.18 -9.91
CA ASN A 191 -0.02 -11.27 -11.11
C ASN A 191 0.10 -9.93 -11.86
N VAL A 192 0.50 -10.02 -13.13
CA VAL A 192 0.61 -8.88 -14.04
C VAL A 192 -0.41 -9.07 -15.15
N ASN A 193 -1.39 -8.17 -15.21
CA ASN A 193 -2.39 -8.18 -16.27
C ASN A 193 -2.07 -7.10 -17.30
N LEU A 194 -2.13 -7.45 -18.58
CA LEU A 194 -2.24 -6.50 -19.68
C LEU A 194 -3.72 -6.24 -19.95
N VAL A 195 -4.15 -4.98 -19.88
CA VAL A 195 -5.58 -4.62 -19.92
C VAL A 195 -5.84 -3.57 -20.99
N ASP A 196 -6.96 -3.67 -21.70
CA ASP A 196 -7.43 -2.63 -22.62
C ASP A 196 -8.34 -1.62 -21.91
N ALA A 197 -7.92 -0.37 -21.82
CA ALA A 197 -8.68 0.69 -21.15
C ALA A 197 -9.95 1.15 -21.90
N ASN A 198 -10.20 0.67 -23.12
CA ASN A 198 -11.47 0.97 -23.80
C ASN A 198 -12.58 -0.02 -23.44
N THR A 199 -12.23 -1.28 -23.20
CA THR A 199 -13.19 -2.37 -23.01
C THR A 199 -13.15 -2.95 -21.61
N ASP A 200 -12.19 -2.53 -20.77
CA ASP A 200 -11.88 -3.11 -19.47
C ASP A 200 -11.53 -4.60 -19.52
N GLN A 201 -11.17 -5.12 -20.69
CA GLN A 201 -10.84 -6.52 -20.88
C GLN A 201 -9.37 -6.79 -20.50
N VAL A 202 -9.16 -7.79 -19.64
CA VAL A 202 -7.84 -8.40 -19.44
C VAL A 202 -7.47 -9.19 -20.70
N LEU A 203 -6.45 -8.73 -21.40
CA LEU A 203 -5.98 -9.32 -22.66
C LEU A 203 -5.06 -10.52 -22.43
N GLU A 204 -4.27 -10.46 -21.36
CA GLU A 204 -3.31 -11.49 -20.97
C GLU A 204 -2.94 -11.29 -19.50
N THR A 205 -2.78 -12.40 -18.79
CA THR A 205 -2.28 -12.43 -17.41
C THR A 205 -1.02 -13.29 -17.38
N GLN A 206 0.02 -12.76 -16.76
CA GLN A 206 1.24 -13.50 -16.45
C GLN A 206 1.45 -13.48 -14.95
N GLU A 207 1.91 -14.60 -14.40
CA GLU A 207 2.38 -14.66 -13.03
C GLU A 207 3.91 -14.60 -13.02
N ILE A 208 4.47 -13.69 -12.23
CA ILE A 208 5.92 -13.60 -12.01
C ILE A 208 6.27 -14.04 -10.60
N ILE A 209 7.26 -14.93 -10.52
CA ILE A 209 7.71 -15.55 -9.28
C ILE A 209 9.02 -14.87 -8.88
N PRO A 210 9.27 -14.60 -7.59
CA PRO A 210 10.54 -14.03 -7.16
C PRO A 210 11.75 -14.81 -7.69
N ASN A 211 12.71 -14.09 -8.27
CA ASN A 211 13.95 -14.62 -8.85
C ASN A 211 13.74 -15.64 -9.98
N SER A 212 12.57 -15.62 -10.65
CA SER A 212 12.35 -16.41 -11.86
C SER A 212 12.98 -15.77 -13.10
N ASN A 213 12.90 -16.49 -14.22
CA ASN A 213 13.22 -15.93 -15.53
C ASN A 213 12.32 -14.72 -15.83
N GLU A 214 12.81 -13.85 -16.71
CA GLU A 214 12.02 -12.75 -17.24
C GLU A 214 10.77 -13.26 -17.96
N ILE A 215 9.72 -12.44 -17.96
CA ILE A 215 8.52 -12.67 -18.76
C ILE A 215 8.38 -11.59 -19.82
N ILE A 216 7.74 -11.97 -20.92
CA ILE A 216 7.31 -11.07 -21.98
C ILE A 216 5.88 -11.46 -22.32
N PHE A 217 5.02 -10.47 -22.55
CA PHE A 217 3.62 -10.70 -22.90
C PHE A 217 3.49 -11.08 -24.38
N ASP A 218 2.82 -12.19 -24.67
CA ASP A 218 2.60 -12.68 -26.04
C ASP A 218 1.86 -11.63 -26.90
N ASN A 219 0.88 -10.95 -26.33
CA ASN A 219 0.11 -9.93 -27.04
C ASN A 219 0.94 -8.68 -27.37
N ILE A 220 1.91 -8.35 -26.52
CA ILE A 220 2.90 -7.30 -26.80
C ILE A 220 3.85 -7.80 -27.89
N GLN A 221 4.42 -8.99 -27.72
CA GLN A 221 5.41 -9.56 -28.64
C GLN A 221 4.87 -9.70 -30.08
N LYS A 222 3.61 -10.11 -30.23
CA LYS A 222 2.93 -10.22 -31.54
C LYS A 222 2.84 -8.88 -32.28
N LEU A 223 2.68 -7.76 -31.56
CA LEU A 223 2.58 -6.43 -32.15
C LEU A 223 3.96 -5.84 -32.46
N VAL A 224 4.92 -6.03 -31.55
CA VAL A 224 6.27 -5.49 -31.67
C VAL A 224 7.07 -6.23 -32.75
N GLY A 225 6.88 -7.54 -32.87
CA GLY A 225 7.63 -8.36 -33.82
C GLY A 225 9.09 -8.59 -33.39
N GLN A 226 9.99 -8.66 -34.36
CA GLN A 226 11.39 -9.07 -34.17
C GLN A 226 12.40 -7.97 -34.53
N GLU A 227 11.94 -6.75 -34.86
CA GLU A 227 12.84 -5.68 -35.25
C GLU A 227 13.59 -5.11 -34.04
N GLU A 228 14.93 -5.06 -34.12
CA GLU A 228 15.81 -4.63 -33.02
C GLU A 228 15.43 -3.26 -32.45
N LYS A 229 15.09 -2.31 -33.34
CA LYS A 229 14.75 -0.94 -32.98
C LYS A 229 13.50 -0.82 -32.09
N ASP A 230 12.66 -1.86 -32.11
CA ASP A 230 11.36 -1.87 -31.44
C ASP A 230 11.33 -2.78 -30.20
N LYS A 231 12.43 -3.47 -29.88
CA LYS A 231 12.53 -4.34 -28.70
C LYS A 231 12.26 -3.62 -27.38
N ASP A 232 12.53 -2.31 -27.31
CA ASP A 232 12.19 -1.51 -26.13
C ASP A 232 10.69 -1.59 -25.78
N TYR A 233 9.81 -1.83 -26.75
CA TYR A 233 8.37 -1.91 -26.55
C TYR A 233 7.89 -3.29 -26.04
N LEU A 234 8.80 -4.23 -25.77
CA LEU A 234 8.46 -5.58 -25.28
C LEU A 234 8.13 -5.63 -23.79
N TYR A 235 8.62 -4.66 -23.00
CA TYR A 235 8.45 -4.61 -21.54
C TYR A 235 8.84 -5.93 -20.84
N PRO A 236 10.08 -6.41 -20.98
CA PRO A 236 10.51 -7.63 -20.30
C PRO A 236 10.52 -7.40 -18.78
N PHE A 237 9.71 -8.15 -18.04
CA PHE A 237 9.64 -8.01 -16.58
C PHE A 237 10.49 -9.06 -15.90
N THR A 238 11.35 -8.60 -15.01
CA THR A 238 12.08 -9.42 -14.04
C THR A 238 11.56 -9.13 -12.64
N TYR A 239 11.60 -10.14 -11.78
CA TYR A 239 11.21 -10.01 -10.39
C TYR A 239 12.34 -10.49 -9.49
N SER A 240 12.86 -9.58 -8.66
CA SER A 240 13.94 -9.88 -7.72
C SER A 240 13.44 -9.87 -6.28
N GLU A 241 13.91 -10.84 -5.49
CA GLU A 241 13.81 -10.84 -4.03
C GLU A 241 15.22 -10.95 -3.45
N THR A 242 15.56 -10.00 -2.60
CA THR A 242 16.87 -9.94 -1.94
C THR A 242 16.66 -9.78 -0.44
N THR A 243 17.53 -10.41 0.35
CA THR A 243 17.55 -10.27 1.80
C THR A 243 18.87 -9.63 2.20
N ASN A 244 18.81 -8.50 2.90
CA ASN A 244 20.02 -7.85 3.39
C ASN A 244 20.56 -8.53 4.67
N GLN A 245 21.73 -8.08 5.15
CA GLN A 245 22.39 -8.64 6.34
C GLN A 245 21.55 -8.57 7.62
N ASN A 246 20.55 -7.69 7.67
CA ASN A 246 19.64 -7.51 8.80
C ASN A 246 18.35 -8.35 8.66
N GLY A 247 18.29 -9.27 7.68
CA GLY A 247 17.10 -10.07 7.42
C GLY A 247 15.94 -9.31 6.76
N ILE A 248 16.17 -8.07 6.30
CA ILE A 248 15.14 -7.30 5.60
C ILE A 248 15.04 -7.79 4.17
N VAL A 249 13.87 -8.34 3.84
CA VAL A 249 13.49 -8.72 2.48
C VAL A 249 13.09 -7.47 1.69
N THR A 250 13.58 -7.38 0.47
CA THR A 250 13.19 -6.35 -0.51
C THR A 250 12.84 -7.03 -1.83
N ARG A 251 11.71 -6.64 -2.40
CA ARG A 251 11.13 -7.20 -3.61
C ARG A 251 10.92 -6.11 -4.65
N ASN A 252 11.46 -6.28 -5.85
CA ASN A 252 11.33 -5.30 -6.92
C ASN A 252 11.04 -5.96 -8.26
N ILE A 253 10.07 -5.41 -8.97
CA ILE A 253 9.80 -5.72 -10.37
C ILE A 253 10.48 -4.67 -11.22
N ARG A 254 11.24 -5.12 -12.22
CA ARG A 254 11.96 -4.25 -13.14
C ARG A 254 11.66 -4.61 -14.57
N SER A 255 11.50 -3.59 -15.40
CA SER A 255 11.57 -3.71 -16.86
C SER A 255 12.46 -2.59 -17.37
N THR A 256 13.65 -2.97 -17.77
CA THR A 256 14.65 -2.07 -18.34
C THR A 256 14.64 -2.26 -19.86
N VAL A 257 14.72 -1.16 -20.59
CA VAL A 257 14.78 -1.16 -22.05
C VAL A 257 16.08 -0.49 -22.47
N GLU A 258 16.76 -1.03 -23.47
CA GLU A 258 18.14 -0.65 -23.77
C GLU A 258 18.24 0.77 -24.35
N ASN A 259 17.31 1.17 -25.22
CA ASN A 259 17.42 2.42 -25.97
C ASN A 259 16.51 3.55 -25.43
N GLY A 260 15.72 3.29 -24.38
CA GLY A 260 14.84 4.27 -23.74
C GLY A 260 13.71 4.81 -24.62
N ASN A 261 13.34 4.08 -25.68
CA ASN A 261 12.29 4.47 -26.63
C ASN A 261 10.90 4.24 -26.05
N ALA A 262 10.70 3.13 -25.35
CA ALA A 262 9.47 2.85 -24.64
C ALA A 262 9.36 3.73 -23.40
N VAL A 263 8.18 4.30 -23.21
CA VAL A 263 7.85 5.17 -22.09
C VAL A 263 6.51 4.76 -21.50
N SER A 264 6.36 4.98 -20.21
CA SER A 264 5.16 4.63 -19.46
C SER A 264 4.92 5.63 -18.35
N THR A 265 3.68 5.72 -17.88
CA THR A 265 3.29 6.60 -16.77
C THR A 265 2.81 5.75 -15.60
N TYR A 266 3.35 5.99 -14.40
CA TYR A 266 2.79 5.41 -13.18
C TYR A 266 1.46 6.09 -12.85
N VAL A 267 0.35 5.35 -12.86
CA VAL A 267 -0.98 5.88 -12.51
C VAL A 267 -1.28 5.66 -11.04
N LYS A 268 -0.94 4.48 -10.52
CA LYS A 268 -1.09 4.13 -9.11
C LYS A 268 0.20 3.49 -8.62
N MET A 269 0.69 3.94 -7.47
CA MET A 269 1.79 3.35 -6.72
C MET A 269 1.42 3.42 -5.24
N THR A 270 1.05 2.30 -4.62
CA THR A 270 0.61 2.32 -3.21
C THR A 270 1.78 2.49 -2.24
N ILE A 271 2.96 1.95 -2.59
CA ILE A 271 4.17 2.02 -1.77
C ILE A 271 4.92 3.35 -1.95
N GLU A 272 4.93 3.87 -3.18
CA GLU A 272 5.60 5.14 -3.51
C GLU A 272 4.61 6.14 -4.15
N PRO A 273 3.62 6.69 -3.41
CA PRO A 273 2.61 7.58 -3.99
C PRO A 273 3.19 8.86 -4.62
N SER A 274 4.37 9.30 -4.17
CA SER A 274 5.03 10.53 -4.63
C SER A 274 5.49 10.48 -6.09
N ILE A 275 5.72 9.27 -6.64
CA ILE A 275 6.16 9.10 -8.03
C ILE A 275 4.99 8.87 -9.00
N GLN A 276 3.75 8.86 -8.52
CA GLN A 276 2.57 8.80 -9.41
C GLN A 276 2.55 10.00 -10.36
N GLY A 277 2.17 9.77 -11.61
CA GLY A 277 2.23 10.74 -12.69
C GLY A 277 3.62 10.89 -13.32
N THR A 278 4.65 10.23 -12.79
CA THR A 278 5.98 10.27 -13.41
C THR A 278 5.98 9.45 -14.70
N VAL A 279 6.53 10.04 -15.76
CA VAL A 279 6.82 9.37 -17.02
C VAL A 279 8.20 8.76 -16.93
N VAL A 280 8.31 7.45 -17.15
CA VAL A 280 9.55 6.69 -17.07
C VAL A 280 9.83 5.93 -18.35
N ASN A 281 11.10 5.68 -18.64
CA ASN A 281 11.57 4.78 -19.69
C ASN A 281 12.17 3.49 -19.10
N SER A 282 12.19 3.35 -17.79
CA SER A 282 12.57 2.12 -17.09
C SER A 282 11.65 1.95 -15.90
N ILE A 283 11.14 0.75 -15.75
CA ILE A 283 10.14 0.41 -14.76
C ILE A 283 10.86 -0.15 -13.55
N ASN A 284 10.53 0.38 -12.38
CA ASN A 284 10.97 -0.15 -11.09
C ASN A 284 9.80 0.00 -10.11
N ILE A 285 9.27 -1.12 -9.67
CA ILE A 285 8.11 -1.17 -8.78
C ILE A 285 8.49 -1.97 -7.55
N ILE A 286 8.38 -1.33 -6.39
CA ILE A 286 8.52 -2.00 -5.10
C ILE A 286 7.27 -2.86 -4.87
N VAL A 287 7.46 -4.14 -4.62
CA VAL A 287 6.37 -5.05 -4.26
C VAL A 287 6.11 -4.93 -2.75
N PRO A 288 4.85 -4.73 -2.32
CA PRO A 288 4.48 -4.61 -0.91
C PRO A 288 4.98 -5.79 -0.07
N ASN A 289 5.46 -5.51 1.14
CA ASN A 289 5.68 -6.54 2.15
C ASN A 289 4.41 -6.80 2.95
N GLU A 290 4.34 -7.97 3.56
CA GLU A 290 3.40 -8.24 4.64
C GLU A 290 3.81 -7.46 5.89
N ILE A 291 2.81 -6.82 6.53
CA ILE A 291 2.96 -5.99 7.72
C ILE A 291 1.87 -6.37 8.71
N ASP A 292 2.26 -6.42 9.97
CA ASP A 292 1.36 -6.56 11.10
C ASP A 292 1.01 -5.17 11.65
N GLN A 293 -0.28 -4.94 11.86
CA GLN A 293 -0.81 -3.88 12.70
C GLN A 293 -1.29 -4.49 14.01
N ASN A 294 -0.72 -4.01 15.12
CA ASN A 294 -0.98 -4.56 16.44
C ASN A 294 -1.83 -3.60 17.27
N THR A 295 -2.93 -4.06 17.82
CA THR A 295 -3.71 -3.34 18.83
C THR A 295 -3.38 -3.89 20.20
N TYR A 296 -2.63 -3.13 20.98
CA TYR A 296 -2.22 -3.46 22.34
C TYR A 296 -3.27 -2.99 23.33
N TYR A 297 -3.66 -3.88 24.24
CA TYR A 297 -4.52 -3.56 25.37
C TYR A 297 -3.69 -3.62 26.64
N GLU A 298 -3.40 -2.46 27.22
CA GLU A 298 -2.45 -2.29 28.31
C GLU A 298 -3.16 -1.84 29.60
N VAL A 299 -2.70 -2.34 30.75
CA VAL A 299 -3.12 -1.87 32.07
C VAL A 299 -2.16 -0.81 32.57
N VAL A 300 -2.71 0.30 33.04
CA VAL A 300 -1.95 1.40 33.65
C VAL A 300 -2.05 1.36 35.17
N ASP A 301 -1.02 1.86 35.85
CA ASP A 301 -1.14 2.26 37.25
C ASP A 301 -2.11 3.44 37.35
N TYR A 302 -3.23 3.25 38.05
CA TYR A 302 -4.29 4.25 38.09
C TYR A 302 -3.93 5.53 38.85
N ASN A 303 -3.12 5.42 39.92
CA ASN A 303 -2.69 6.59 40.67
C ASN A 303 -1.74 7.44 39.82
N GLN A 304 -0.88 6.77 39.06
CA GLN A 304 0.01 7.42 38.11
C GLN A 304 -0.76 8.05 36.93
N TYR A 305 -1.70 7.32 36.34
CA TYR A 305 -2.62 7.81 35.30
C TYR A 305 -3.38 9.09 35.73
N LYS A 306 -3.91 9.11 36.96
CA LYS A 306 -4.58 10.30 37.52
C LYS A 306 -3.66 11.52 37.58
N ASN A 307 -2.40 11.34 37.96
CA ASN A 307 -1.43 12.43 38.01
C ASN A 307 -1.17 13.01 36.61
N TYR A 308 -1.16 12.19 35.56
CA TYR A 308 -0.97 12.63 34.17
C TYR A 308 -2.14 13.45 33.61
N LEU A 309 -3.38 13.11 33.97
CA LEU A 309 -4.57 13.86 33.53
C LEU A 309 -4.60 15.32 34.00
N THR A 310 -3.81 15.68 35.03
CA THR A 310 -3.69 17.07 35.48
C THR A 310 -2.93 17.96 34.49
N GLY A 311 -2.24 17.39 33.50
CA GLY A 311 -1.34 18.07 32.57
C GLY A 311 -1.75 18.02 31.10
N LYS A 312 -3.04 18.14 30.72
CA LYS A 312 -3.56 18.30 29.33
C LYS A 312 -3.02 17.35 28.22
N GLY A 313 -2.22 16.34 28.53
CA GLY A 313 -1.64 15.39 27.58
C GLY A 313 -2.48 14.12 27.41
N THR A 314 -2.07 13.27 26.48
CA THR A 314 -2.55 11.88 26.33
C THR A 314 -1.59 10.95 27.05
N TYR A 315 -2.03 9.81 27.58
CA TYR A 315 -1.11 8.85 28.22
C TYR A 315 -0.04 8.38 27.22
N TYR A 316 -0.37 8.34 25.93
CA TYR A 316 0.58 8.07 24.85
C TYR A 316 1.83 8.98 24.88
N SER A 317 1.68 10.24 25.28
CA SER A 317 2.80 11.19 25.37
C SER A 317 3.74 10.97 26.56
N GLN A 318 3.38 10.08 27.49
CA GLN A 318 4.07 9.87 28.76
C GLN A 318 4.08 8.39 29.18
N ARG A 319 4.41 7.49 28.24
CA ARG A 319 4.68 6.08 28.57
C ARG A 319 5.71 5.97 29.69
N THR A 320 5.45 5.08 30.63
CA THR A 320 6.20 5.01 31.89
C THR A 320 7.07 3.76 32.01
N GLY A 321 6.74 2.72 31.23
CA GLY A 321 7.36 1.40 31.32
C GLY A 321 6.78 0.52 32.44
N ASN A 322 5.75 0.99 33.14
CA ASN A 322 5.05 0.24 34.19
C ASN A 322 3.73 -0.40 33.69
N GLU A 323 3.44 -0.28 32.40
CA GLU A 323 2.26 -0.88 31.77
C GLU A 323 2.39 -2.41 31.70
N ASN A 324 1.26 -3.12 31.84
CA ASN A 324 1.21 -4.57 31.63
C ASN A 324 0.27 -4.89 30.46
N ASP A 325 0.72 -5.72 29.53
CA ASP A 325 -0.09 -6.12 28.37
C ASP A 325 -1.13 -7.18 28.79
N LEU A 326 -2.43 -6.89 28.58
CA LEU A 326 -3.50 -7.87 28.78
C LEU A 326 -3.61 -8.83 27.61
N SER A 327 -3.64 -8.25 26.40
CA SER A 327 -3.66 -8.99 25.15
C SER A 327 -3.26 -8.06 24.00
N VAL A 328 -2.92 -8.67 22.88
CA VAL A 328 -2.64 -7.98 21.63
C VAL A 328 -3.51 -8.59 20.55
N TYR A 329 -4.15 -7.75 19.76
CA TYR A 329 -4.86 -8.17 18.56
C TYR A 329 -4.07 -7.80 17.32
N VAL A 330 -3.78 -8.79 16.47
CA VAL A 330 -2.92 -8.63 15.29
C VAL A 330 -3.76 -8.67 14.02
N GLN A 331 -3.68 -7.61 13.23
CA GLN A 331 -4.22 -7.51 11.89
C GLN A 331 -3.06 -7.56 10.90
N ARG A 332 -3.02 -8.57 10.03
CA ARG A 332 -1.97 -8.65 9.00
C ARG A 332 -2.50 -8.18 7.66
N GLY A 333 -1.68 -7.51 6.86
CA GLY A 333 -2.00 -7.06 5.51
C GLY A 333 -0.75 -6.69 4.72
N TYR A 334 -0.93 -6.14 3.52
CA TYR A 334 0.17 -5.62 2.71
C TYR A 334 0.40 -4.13 2.95
N GLU A 335 1.65 -3.70 2.82
CA GLU A 335 1.98 -2.28 2.74
C GLU A 335 1.10 -1.55 1.71
N GLY A 336 0.62 -0.36 2.05
CA GLY A 336 -0.25 0.46 1.23
C GLY A 336 -1.75 0.13 1.33
N GLN A 337 -2.13 -0.92 2.05
CA GLN A 337 -3.53 -1.15 2.42
C GLN A 337 -3.94 -0.24 3.59
N LYS A 338 -5.23 0.10 3.64
CA LYS A 338 -5.77 0.83 4.79
C LYS A 338 -6.17 -0.15 5.87
N PHE A 339 -6.03 0.27 7.11
CA PHE A 339 -6.54 -0.47 8.26
C PHE A 339 -7.50 0.40 9.07
N HIS A 340 -8.51 -0.24 9.64
CA HIS A 340 -9.23 0.20 10.83
C HIS A 340 -8.85 -0.78 11.95
N ALA A 341 -8.33 -0.26 13.04
CA ALA A 341 -7.81 -1.03 14.15
C ALA A 341 -8.96 -1.62 14.98
N ALA A 342 -8.72 -2.79 15.55
CA ALA A 342 -9.63 -3.44 16.49
C ALA A 342 -10.18 -2.48 17.57
N GLY A 343 -11.47 -2.68 17.87
CA GLY A 343 -12.28 -1.93 18.82
C GLY A 343 -11.85 -1.98 20.28
N THR A 344 -12.69 -1.44 21.16
CA THR A 344 -12.43 -1.45 22.61
C THR A 344 -12.63 -2.84 23.17
N ALA A 345 -11.65 -3.35 23.93
CA ALA A 345 -11.76 -4.60 24.64
C ALA A 345 -12.34 -4.41 26.04
N GLU A 346 -13.30 -5.26 26.38
CA GLU A 346 -13.88 -5.36 27.72
C GLU A 346 -13.24 -6.52 28.48
N TYR A 347 -12.67 -6.21 29.65
CA TYR A 347 -12.07 -7.22 30.52
C TYR A 347 -12.74 -7.21 31.88
N ASP A 348 -13.05 -8.40 32.42
CA ASP A 348 -13.57 -8.52 33.78
C ASP A 348 -12.60 -7.88 34.79
N LYS A 349 -13.12 -6.98 35.62
CA LYS A 349 -12.39 -6.19 36.64
C LYS A 349 -11.45 -5.12 36.07
N TYR A 350 -11.69 -4.65 34.86
CA TYR A 350 -10.98 -3.50 34.31
C TYR A 350 -11.96 -2.48 33.73
N GLU A 351 -11.53 -1.21 33.69
CA GLU A 351 -12.27 -0.09 33.11
C GLU A 351 -11.38 0.63 32.11
N LEU A 352 -11.87 0.87 30.88
CA LEU A 352 -11.15 1.64 29.87
C LEU A 352 -10.96 3.09 30.34
N VAL A 353 -9.73 3.57 30.28
CA VAL A 353 -9.38 4.96 30.64
C VAL A 353 -8.92 5.79 29.45
N GLU A 354 -8.39 5.18 28.39
CA GLU A 354 -8.02 5.89 27.17
C GLU A 354 -8.14 5.01 25.91
N SER A 355 -8.73 5.56 24.85
CA SER A 355 -8.89 4.92 23.53
C SER A 355 -8.07 5.64 22.45
N ALA A 356 -7.67 4.86 21.45
CA ALA A 356 -7.05 5.29 20.21
C ALA A 356 -7.88 6.28 19.38
N ASP A 357 -9.21 6.16 19.42
CA ASP A 357 -10.12 6.98 18.61
C ASP A 357 -9.99 8.47 18.96
N LYS A 358 -9.81 8.76 20.26
CA LYS A 358 -9.61 10.11 20.78
C LYS A 358 -8.36 10.79 20.20
N ASN A 359 -7.38 9.99 19.78
CA ASN A 359 -6.09 10.45 19.30
C ASN A 359 -5.92 10.25 17.78
N LYS A 360 -6.99 9.92 17.05
CA LYS A 360 -7.00 9.64 15.59
C LYS A 360 -6.06 8.50 15.16
N THR A 361 -5.86 7.50 16.02
CA THR A 361 -4.95 6.37 15.72
C THR A 361 -5.68 5.08 15.36
N ALA A 362 -7.01 5.09 15.28
CA ALA A 362 -7.80 3.91 14.95
C ALA A 362 -7.78 3.58 13.45
N GLU A 363 -7.41 4.53 12.58
CA GLU A 363 -7.35 4.30 11.14
C GLU A 363 -5.99 4.75 10.59
N GLY A 364 -5.54 4.10 9.52
CA GLY A 364 -4.28 4.46 8.88
C GLY A 364 -3.94 3.62 7.66
N ILE A 365 -2.70 3.76 7.20
CA ILE A 365 -2.12 2.96 6.12
C ILE A 365 -1.05 2.04 6.71
N LEU A 366 -1.10 0.76 6.33
CA LEU A 366 -0.04 -0.19 6.64
C LEU A 366 1.24 0.23 5.92
N ALA A 367 2.27 0.58 6.66
CA ALA A 367 3.55 0.97 6.07
C ALA A 367 4.70 0.66 7.04
N LYS A 368 5.82 0.17 6.51
CA LYS A 368 7.06 0.01 7.28
C LYS A 368 7.77 1.33 7.55
N LYS A 369 7.48 2.36 6.76
CA LYS A 369 8.06 3.71 6.84
C LYS A 369 6.96 4.76 6.78
N TYR A 370 7.28 5.97 7.22
CA TYR A 370 6.37 7.12 7.13
C TYR A 370 5.96 7.38 5.68
N VAL A 371 4.65 7.50 5.45
CA VAL A 371 4.06 7.97 4.20
C VAL A 371 3.56 9.41 4.46
N PRO A 372 4.06 10.42 3.71
CA PRO A 372 3.63 11.81 3.89
C PRO A 372 2.11 11.97 3.91
N ASP A 373 1.64 12.89 4.77
CA ASP A 373 0.23 13.28 4.88
C ASP A 373 -0.73 12.15 5.32
N THR A 374 -0.20 11.07 5.90
CA THR A 374 -1.03 9.95 6.38
C THR A 374 -0.62 9.49 7.77
N VAL A 375 -1.58 8.95 8.52
CA VAL A 375 -1.31 8.26 9.79
C VAL A 375 -0.68 6.91 9.44
N THR A 376 0.64 6.83 9.61
CA THR A 376 1.40 5.58 9.46
C THR A 376 1.75 5.05 10.83
N ARG A 377 1.14 3.92 11.22
CA ARG A 377 1.43 3.23 12.47
C ARG A 377 1.31 1.73 12.29
N THR A 378 2.28 1.02 12.86
CA THR A 378 2.26 -0.45 13.00
C THR A 378 1.60 -0.90 14.31
N GLY A 379 1.09 0.05 15.11
CA GLY A 379 0.35 -0.30 16.30
C GLY A 379 -0.51 0.80 16.92
N VAL A 380 -1.51 0.35 17.66
CA VAL A 380 -2.52 1.12 18.37
C VAL A 380 -2.54 0.66 19.81
N VAL A 381 -2.62 1.59 20.77
CA VAL A 381 -2.58 1.24 22.19
C VAL A 381 -3.85 1.75 22.86
N ARG A 382 -4.53 0.87 23.60
CA ARG A 382 -5.75 1.16 24.37
C ARG A 382 -5.46 0.86 25.84
N TYR A 383 -5.81 1.78 26.74
CA TYR A 383 -5.41 1.71 28.16
C TYR A 383 -6.60 1.46 29.08
N ALA A 384 -6.43 0.54 30.03
CA ALA A 384 -7.41 0.22 31.07
C ALA A 384 -6.81 0.35 32.48
N LYS A 385 -7.66 0.60 33.48
CA LYS A 385 -7.29 0.49 34.91
C LYS A 385 -7.94 -0.75 35.51
N ARG A 386 -7.32 -1.33 36.53
CA ARG A 386 -7.92 -2.40 37.34
C ARG A 386 -8.93 -1.81 38.34
N LEU A 387 -10.08 -2.47 38.49
CA LEU A 387 -11.17 -2.12 39.41
C LEU A 387 -10.92 -2.59 40.85
#